data_AF-A0A8B6HP32-F1
#
_entry.id   AF-A0A8B6HP32-F1
#
_cell.length_a   1.000
_cell.length_b   1.000
_cell.length_c   1.000
_cell.angle_alpha   90.00
_cell.angle_beta   90.00
_cell.angle_gamma   90.00
#
_symmetry.space_group_name_H-M   'P 1'
#
loop_
_entity.id
_entity.type
_entity.pdbx_description
1 polymer ?
#
loop_
_entity_poly.entity_id
_entity_poly.type
_entity_poly.pdbx_seq_one_letter_code
_entity_poly.pdbx_strand_id
1 'polypeptide(L)'
;MEQRKRNTFGKFSRSKSADKNRVVQITFKWLNDGRKLEDSPQVGLRNDHGNYVYEYLDVGAEAELEGDNTSDVSKSWTIERRIVEWNILSEGMYCCTCKCPLHLSDIVGERLFGLGGLLMVDCKLCHTVTDVHFGKRGPSGSYDINTKASIGMIHAGMGPTHLQNFLAECNLPSITESTLRKKEKELSGQIKNVTIQSCNMAQREEKSLSTNGNIEASFDGGWQKRGSSWNYNSNTGHATFIGKETGKVLSFDLRSKTCKICEFHQNKKETVPEHECHLNWHGSSKSMEADMAVATAHRLKDDECEINVIHADNDASTTARLEVEFGNIQKKDDQNHVKKGLSTSLYNISKSYKELQKDETKQYILRCFMYAIKGGDNEDDIKIGLQRIVPHIFGSHENCKDADWCSYHQNPEKFMYKSLPNGKPLKSEGLKVELNNLVTKMIGRSNSLNDLGSTQSNESFNQLVSVKAPKSRHYGGSCSLQNRLSAAVLQKMKDMATYPR
;
A
#
# COMPACT_ATOMS: atom_id res chain seq x y z
N MET A 1 68.67 -11.68 9.37
CA MET A 1 68.31 -11.05 8.09
C MET A 1 67.05 -10.23 8.35
N GLU A 2 67.21 -8.93 8.64
CA GLU A 2 66.95 -7.82 7.69
C GLU A 2 65.47 -7.68 7.35
N GLN A 3 64.83 -6.51 7.34
CA GLN A 3 65.07 -5.16 7.85
C GLN A 3 63.74 -4.39 7.62
N ARG A 4 63.47 -3.38 8.45
CA ARG A 4 62.73 -2.12 8.12
C ARG A 4 61.18 -2.09 7.99
N LYS A 5 60.58 -1.53 9.06
CA LYS A 5 59.73 -0.32 9.14
C LYS A 5 58.95 0.15 7.89
N ARG A 6 57.63 0.41 8.07
CA ARG A 6 56.98 1.75 7.93
C ARG A 6 55.50 1.76 8.38
N ASN A 7 55.12 2.85 9.05
CA ASN A 7 53.79 3.24 9.51
C ASN A 7 52.76 3.39 8.36
N THR A 8 51.45 3.23 8.65
CA THR A 8 50.42 4.29 8.56
C THR A 8 49.00 3.78 8.89
N PHE A 9 48.19 4.71 9.43
CA PHE A 9 46.75 4.68 9.72
C PHE A 9 45.87 4.05 8.63
N GLY A 10 44.74 3.43 9.02
CA GLY A 10 43.54 3.45 8.16
C GLY A 10 42.48 2.36 8.34
N LYS A 11 41.33 2.79 8.91
CA LYS A 11 39.95 2.48 8.50
C LYS A 11 39.31 1.13 8.92
N PHE A 12 38.38 1.27 9.87
CA PHE A 12 37.09 0.60 9.91
C PHE A 12 36.52 0.35 8.50
N SER A 13 36.23 -0.91 8.18
CA SER A 13 35.31 -1.27 7.09
C SER A 13 34.12 -2.02 7.67
N ARG A 14 32.99 -1.31 7.80
CA ARG A 14 31.65 -1.90 7.88
C ARG A 14 31.33 -2.46 6.50
N SER A 15 31.27 -3.77 6.35
CA SER A 15 30.57 -4.37 5.20
C SER A 15 29.06 -4.29 5.46
N LYS A 16 28.41 -3.33 4.77
CA LYS A 16 26.97 -3.38 4.50
C LYS A 16 26.79 -4.19 3.21
N SER A 17 26.28 -5.41 3.30
CA SER A 17 25.64 -6.11 2.18
C SER A 17 24.40 -6.81 2.74
N ALA A 18 23.23 -6.20 2.57
CA ALA A 18 22.28 -6.60 1.52
C ALA A 18 21.43 -7.82 1.91
N ASP A 19 20.73 -7.73 3.04
CA ASP A 19 19.52 -8.51 3.30
C ASP A 19 18.30 -7.64 2.96
N LYS A 20 17.88 -7.69 1.69
CA LYS A 20 16.62 -7.11 1.22
C LYS A 20 15.92 -8.14 0.33
N ASN A 21 15.16 -9.03 0.98
CA ASN A 21 13.92 -9.64 0.49
C ASN A 21 13.50 -10.76 1.45
N ARG A 22 13.00 -10.40 2.64
CA ARG A 22 12.19 -11.32 3.43
C ARG A 22 10.76 -11.24 2.90
N VAL A 23 10.27 -12.34 2.33
CA VAL A 23 8.87 -12.52 1.99
C VAL A 23 8.06 -12.43 3.29
N VAL A 24 7.35 -11.32 3.48
CA VAL A 24 6.51 -11.09 4.65
C VAL A 24 5.24 -11.94 4.49
N GLN A 25 5.23 -13.12 5.13
CA GLN A 25 4.06 -13.97 5.19
C GLN A 25 3.01 -13.29 6.10
N ILE A 26 1.90 -12.81 5.51
CA ILE A 26 0.75 -12.35 6.31
C ILE A 26 0.03 -13.58 6.84
N THR A 27 0.45 -14.08 7.99
CA THR A 27 -0.33 -15.04 8.77
C THR A 27 -1.43 -14.26 9.49
N PHE A 28 -2.69 -14.48 9.11
CA PHE A 28 -3.83 -14.07 9.92
C PHE A 28 -3.87 -15.03 11.12
N LYS A 29 -3.37 -14.58 12.27
CA LYS A 29 -3.52 -15.32 13.51
C LYS A 29 -4.98 -15.11 13.94
N TRP A 30 -5.81 -16.14 13.73
CA TRP A 30 -7.12 -16.19 14.35
C TRP A 30 -6.95 -15.98 15.86
N LEU A 31 -7.71 -15.06 16.44
CA LEU A 31 -7.82 -14.88 17.89
C LEU A 31 -8.40 -16.17 18.46
N ASN A 32 -7.50 -17.09 18.82
CA ASN A 32 -7.80 -18.23 19.64
C ASN A 32 -7.70 -17.75 21.10
N ASP A 33 -8.66 -16.93 21.53
CA ASP A 33 -8.84 -16.65 22.94
C ASP A 33 -9.47 -17.89 23.56
N GLY A 34 -8.64 -18.70 24.20
CA GLY A 34 -9.00 -19.92 24.91
C GLY A 34 -9.92 -19.65 26.09
N ARG A 35 -11.20 -19.42 25.83
CA ARG A 35 -12.28 -19.60 26.80
C ARG A 35 -13.11 -20.81 26.41
N LYS A 36 -13.13 -21.79 27.31
CA LYS A 36 -13.99 -22.96 27.23
C LYS A 36 -15.45 -22.49 27.06
N LEU A 37 -16.13 -22.98 26.03
CA LEU A 37 -17.57 -22.99 25.94
C LEU A 37 -18.08 -24.12 26.83
N GLU A 38 -18.18 -23.84 28.13
CA GLU A 38 -19.08 -24.58 29.01
C GLU A 38 -20.25 -23.65 29.34
N ASP A 39 -21.45 -24.18 29.13
CA ASP A 39 -22.77 -23.70 29.55
C ASP A 39 -23.46 -22.56 28.77
N SER A 40 -24.31 -22.95 27.80
CA SER A 40 -25.66 -22.40 27.56
C SER A 40 -26.46 -23.29 26.56
N PRO A 41 -27.81 -23.29 26.63
CA PRO A 41 -28.62 -24.52 26.56
C PRO A 41 -28.89 -25.03 25.14
N GLN A 42 -28.67 -26.34 24.94
CA GLN A 42 -29.08 -27.06 23.73
C GLN A 42 -30.58 -27.39 23.81
N VAL A 43 -31.40 -26.80 22.95
CA VAL A 43 -32.77 -27.27 22.70
C VAL A 43 -32.71 -28.22 21.51
N GLY A 44 -32.65 -29.53 21.77
CA GLY A 44 -32.69 -30.57 20.75
C GLY A 44 -34.10 -31.14 20.59
N LEU A 45 -34.60 -31.19 19.36
CA LEU A 45 -35.82 -31.94 19.01
C LEU A 45 -35.47 -33.44 18.86
N ARG A 46 -36.25 -34.31 19.52
CA ARG A 46 -36.12 -35.78 19.44
C ARG A 46 -37.16 -36.33 18.47
N ASN A 47 -36.83 -37.41 17.76
CA ASN A 47 -37.83 -38.18 17.00
C ASN A 47 -38.56 -39.20 17.90
N ASP A 48 -39.63 -39.81 17.38
CA ASP A 48 -40.54 -40.73 18.10
C ASP A 48 -39.88 -42.03 18.61
N HIS A 49 -38.59 -42.21 18.36
CA HIS A 49 -37.79 -43.33 18.86
C HIS A 49 -36.64 -42.89 19.80
N GLY A 50 -36.64 -41.63 20.23
CA GLY A 50 -35.76 -41.12 21.28
C GLY A 50 -34.30 -40.89 20.87
N ASN A 51 -33.97 -40.98 19.58
CA ASN A 51 -32.61 -40.76 19.08
C ASN A 51 -32.40 -39.30 18.63
N TYR A 52 -31.20 -38.77 18.87
CA TYR A 52 -30.75 -37.49 18.32
C TYR A 52 -30.44 -37.67 16.83
N VAL A 53 -31.12 -36.92 15.96
CA VAL A 53 -30.84 -36.88 14.52
C VAL A 53 -30.14 -35.55 14.22
N TYR A 54 -28.88 -35.62 13.79
CA TYR A 54 -28.20 -34.49 13.16
C TYR A 54 -28.35 -34.63 11.64
N GLU A 55 -29.39 -34.02 11.08
CA GLU A 55 -29.51 -33.84 9.63
C GLU A 55 -28.70 -32.59 9.24
N TYR A 56 -27.50 -32.79 8.71
CA TYR A 56 -26.81 -31.74 7.97
C TYR A 56 -27.49 -31.61 6.62
N LEU A 57 -28.33 -30.59 6.46
CA LEU A 57 -28.83 -30.17 5.15
C LEU A 57 -27.64 -29.68 4.31
N ASP A 58 -27.29 -30.49 3.31
CA ASP A 58 -26.18 -30.33 2.38
C ASP A 58 -26.50 -29.30 1.28
N VAL A 59 -26.61 -28.03 1.66
CA VAL A 59 -26.93 -26.94 0.70
C VAL A 59 -25.67 -26.21 0.18
N GLY A 60 -24.48 -26.60 0.67
CA GLY A 60 -23.21 -25.93 0.37
C GLY A 60 -22.36 -26.61 -0.70
N ALA A 61 -22.53 -27.91 -0.94
CA ALA A 61 -21.72 -28.70 -1.87
C ALA A 61 -22.04 -28.44 -3.35
N GLU A 62 -23.28 -28.05 -3.68
CA GLU A 62 -23.72 -27.85 -5.07
C GLU A 62 -22.99 -26.70 -5.78
N ALA A 63 -22.53 -25.68 -5.05
CA ALA A 63 -21.89 -24.52 -5.65
C ALA A 63 -20.42 -24.72 -6.07
N GLU A 64 -19.81 -25.88 -5.77
CA GLU A 64 -18.47 -26.26 -6.26
C GLU A 64 -18.53 -27.36 -7.34
N LEU A 65 -19.74 -27.85 -7.70
CA LEU A 65 -19.94 -28.93 -8.66
C LEU A 65 -20.16 -28.44 -10.11
N GLU A 66 -20.43 -27.16 -10.33
CA GLU A 66 -20.62 -26.60 -11.67
C GLU A 66 -19.28 -26.16 -12.29
N GLY A 67 -18.53 -27.11 -12.85
CA GLY A 67 -17.30 -26.80 -13.57
C GLY A 67 -16.46 -28.01 -14.00
N ASP A 68 -16.96 -28.70 -15.02
CA ASP A 68 -16.23 -29.55 -15.98
C ASP A 68 -16.18 -31.08 -15.74
N ASN A 69 -17.05 -31.77 -16.49
CA ASN A 69 -16.95 -33.18 -16.85
C ASN A 69 -15.89 -33.33 -17.96
N THR A 70 -14.78 -34.01 -17.69
CA THR A 70 -13.98 -34.62 -18.75
C THR A 70 -13.76 -36.10 -18.47
N SER A 71 -14.28 -36.91 -19.39
CA SER A 71 -14.18 -38.35 -19.47
C SER A 71 -12.82 -38.76 -20.04
N ASP A 72 -11.91 -39.29 -19.21
CA ASP A 72 -10.98 -40.37 -19.60
C ASP A 72 -10.38 -41.01 -18.34
N VAL A 73 -10.74 -42.27 -18.06
CA VAL A 73 -10.32 -43.00 -16.85
C VAL A 73 -8.98 -43.72 -17.14
N SER A 74 -7.93 -42.92 -17.33
CA SER A 74 -6.55 -43.37 -17.19
C SER A 74 -5.88 -42.50 -16.13
N LYS A 75 -5.14 -43.11 -15.18
CA LYS A 75 -4.66 -42.56 -13.88
C LYS A 75 -4.29 -41.06 -13.86
N SER A 76 -5.28 -40.16 -13.86
CA SER A 76 -5.09 -38.70 -13.96
C SER A 76 -4.34 -38.12 -12.77
N TRP A 77 -4.46 -38.77 -11.59
CA TRP A 77 -3.79 -38.38 -10.35
C TRP A 77 -2.26 -38.56 -10.35
N THR A 78 -1.69 -39.13 -11.42
CA THR A 78 -0.23 -39.33 -11.55
C THR A 78 0.46 -38.25 -12.40
N ILE A 79 -0.30 -37.36 -13.02
CA ILE A 79 0.20 -36.40 -14.03
C ILE A 79 0.49 -35.03 -13.41
N GLU A 80 -0.42 -34.54 -12.58
CA GLU A 80 -0.31 -33.22 -11.94
C GLU A 80 0.18 -33.32 -10.48
N ARG A 81 0.64 -32.20 -9.92
CA ARG A 81 1.06 -32.11 -8.51
C ARG A 81 -0.11 -31.75 -7.60
N ARG A 82 -0.01 -32.08 -6.31
CA ARG A 82 -1.01 -31.75 -5.29
C ARG A 82 -0.36 -30.98 -4.13
N ILE A 83 -1.09 -30.01 -3.57
CA ILE A 83 -0.72 -29.38 -2.30
C ILE A 83 -1.39 -30.18 -1.20
N VAL A 84 -0.59 -30.77 -0.32
CA VAL A 84 -1.07 -31.69 0.72
C VAL A 84 -0.84 -31.09 2.10
N GLU A 85 -1.89 -31.08 2.92
CA GLU A 85 -1.80 -30.86 4.36
C GLU A 85 -1.53 -32.21 5.06
N TRP A 86 -0.28 -32.45 5.43
CA TRP A 86 0.18 -33.76 5.92
C TRP A 86 -0.58 -34.29 7.13
N ASN A 87 -0.95 -33.41 8.07
CA ASN A 87 -1.75 -33.80 9.23
C ASN A 87 -3.12 -34.36 8.81
N ILE A 88 -3.82 -33.64 7.92
CA ILE A 88 -5.15 -34.04 7.42
C ILE A 88 -5.06 -35.35 6.65
N LEU A 89 -4.07 -35.47 5.75
CA LEU A 89 -3.86 -36.71 5.00
C LEU A 89 -3.60 -37.86 5.97
N SER A 90 -2.66 -37.70 6.91
CA SER A 90 -2.25 -38.78 7.83
C SER A 90 -3.39 -39.28 8.71
N GLU A 91 -4.25 -38.39 9.19
CA GLU A 91 -5.43 -38.74 9.99
C GLU A 91 -6.47 -39.53 9.16
N GLY A 92 -6.57 -39.23 7.86
CA GLY A 92 -7.48 -39.90 6.94
C GLY A 92 -6.99 -41.24 6.39
N MET A 93 -5.72 -41.61 6.56
CA MET A 93 -5.12 -42.85 5.99
C MET A 93 -5.51 -44.13 6.76
N TYR A 94 -6.76 -44.23 7.20
CA TYR A 94 -7.35 -45.41 7.82
C TYR A 94 -8.69 -45.73 7.18
N CYS A 95 -8.93 -47.00 6.87
CA CYS A 95 -10.17 -47.43 6.23
C CYS A 95 -11.39 -47.03 7.07
N CYS A 96 -12.39 -46.41 6.45
CA CYS A 96 -13.59 -45.96 7.16
C CYS A 96 -14.35 -47.11 7.85
N THR A 97 -14.27 -48.33 7.30
CA THR A 97 -14.94 -49.53 7.82
C THR A 97 -14.09 -50.29 8.83
N CYS A 98 -12.97 -50.89 8.41
CA CYS A 98 -12.21 -51.82 9.25
C CYS A 98 -11.05 -51.18 10.01
N LYS A 99 -10.82 -49.87 9.83
CA LYS A 99 -9.73 -49.10 10.45
C LYS A 99 -8.32 -49.62 10.13
N CYS A 100 -8.18 -50.46 9.08
CA CYS A 100 -6.88 -50.86 8.51
C CYS A 100 -6.10 -49.59 8.10
N PRO A 101 -4.76 -49.50 8.31
CA PRO A 101 -3.96 -48.49 7.64
C PRO A 101 -4.10 -48.63 6.12
N LEU A 102 -4.31 -47.50 5.44
CA LEU A 102 -4.38 -47.43 3.99
C LEU A 102 -2.99 -47.15 3.41
N HIS A 103 -2.76 -47.53 2.16
CA HIS A 103 -1.49 -47.26 1.47
C HIS A 103 -1.73 -46.37 0.25
N LEU A 104 -0.85 -45.40 0.01
CA LEU A 104 -0.97 -44.47 -1.12
C LEU A 104 -0.87 -45.16 -2.49
N SER A 105 -0.25 -46.36 -2.56
CA SER A 105 -0.26 -47.14 -3.81
C SER A 105 -1.65 -47.66 -4.19
N ASP A 106 -2.59 -47.69 -3.25
CA ASP A 106 -3.93 -48.25 -3.41
C ASP A 106 -4.97 -47.18 -3.77
N ILE A 107 -4.51 -46.00 -4.17
CA ILE A 107 -5.36 -44.95 -4.74
C ILE A 107 -5.98 -45.46 -6.04
N VAL A 108 -7.31 -45.44 -6.09
CA VAL A 108 -8.11 -45.83 -7.27
C VAL A 108 -8.73 -44.62 -7.98
N GLY A 109 -8.69 -43.43 -7.37
CA GLY A 109 -9.01 -42.17 -8.01
C GLY A 109 -8.92 -40.96 -7.09
N GLU A 110 -9.33 -39.80 -7.59
CA GLU A 110 -9.32 -38.54 -6.84
C GLU A 110 -10.52 -37.67 -7.20
N ARG A 111 -10.84 -36.71 -6.33
CA ARG A 111 -11.74 -35.59 -6.63
C ARG A 111 -11.11 -34.29 -6.19
N LEU A 112 -11.03 -33.34 -7.12
CA LEU A 112 -10.41 -32.03 -6.90
C LEU A 112 -11.46 -30.94 -6.76
N PHE A 113 -11.17 -29.97 -5.91
CA PHE A 113 -11.95 -28.78 -5.65
C PHE A 113 -10.98 -27.60 -5.62
N GLY A 114 -10.50 -27.18 -6.80
CA GLY A 114 -9.38 -26.25 -6.93
C GLY A 114 -8.07 -26.89 -6.45
N LEU A 115 -7.38 -26.25 -5.50
CA LEU A 115 -6.10 -26.74 -4.96
C LEU A 115 -6.24 -27.81 -3.86
N GLY A 116 -7.46 -28.04 -3.37
CA GLY A 116 -7.76 -29.07 -2.38
C GLY A 116 -8.55 -30.23 -2.98
N GLY A 117 -8.68 -31.33 -2.23
CA GLY A 117 -9.39 -32.50 -2.73
C GLY A 117 -9.42 -33.68 -1.76
N LEU A 118 -9.80 -34.82 -2.31
CA LEU A 118 -9.77 -36.12 -1.66
C LEU A 118 -9.26 -37.20 -2.61
N LEU A 119 -8.67 -38.24 -2.03
CA LEU A 119 -8.23 -39.46 -2.69
C LEU A 119 -9.22 -40.58 -2.36
N MET A 120 -9.57 -41.40 -3.35
CA MET A 120 -10.35 -42.61 -3.16
C MET A 120 -9.36 -43.78 -3.03
N VAL A 121 -9.30 -44.41 -1.86
CA VAL A 121 -8.28 -45.44 -1.56
C VAL A 121 -8.94 -46.78 -1.22
N ASP A 122 -8.57 -47.83 -1.93
CA ASP A 122 -9.09 -49.20 -1.73
C ASP A 122 -8.38 -49.91 -0.56
N CYS A 123 -9.09 -50.22 0.54
CA CYS A 123 -8.49 -51.04 1.62
C CYS A 123 -8.35 -52.48 1.14
N LYS A 124 -7.12 -52.97 0.98
CA LYS A 124 -6.83 -54.35 0.55
C LYS A 124 -7.32 -55.46 1.49
N LEU A 125 -7.78 -55.12 2.69
CA LEU A 125 -8.35 -56.09 3.62
C LEU A 125 -9.86 -56.31 3.43
N CYS A 126 -10.64 -55.24 3.22
CA CYS A 126 -12.11 -55.32 3.17
C CYS A 126 -12.72 -54.76 1.88
N HIS A 127 -11.90 -54.28 0.95
CA HIS A 127 -12.26 -53.69 -0.33
C HIS A 127 -13.23 -52.49 -0.26
N THR A 128 -13.39 -51.90 0.93
CA THR A 128 -14.10 -50.62 1.05
C THR A 128 -13.19 -49.50 0.53
N VAL A 129 -13.71 -48.71 -0.42
CA VAL A 129 -13.07 -47.48 -0.88
C VAL A 129 -13.32 -46.37 0.14
N THR A 130 -12.25 -45.80 0.68
CA THR A 130 -12.30 -44.71 1.67
C THR A 130 -11.92 -43.39 1.01
N ASP A 131 -12.72 -42.35 1.25
CA ASP A 131 -12.41 -40.98 0.87
C ASP A 131 -11.44 -40.36 1.87
N VAL A 132 -10.23 -40.09 1.42
CA VAL A 132 -9.13 -39.53 2.22
C VAL A 132 -8.88 -38.09 1.78
N HIS A 133 -9.26 -37.12 2.60
CA HIS A 133 -9.00 -35.71 2.32
C HIS A 133 -7.50 -35.39 2.44
N PHE A 134 -6.98 -34.53 1.56
CA PHE A 134 -5.59 -34.04 1.63
C PHE A 134 -5.48 -32.54 1.91
N GLY A 135 -6.58 -31.90 2.28
CA GLY A 135 -6.63 -30.47 2.63
C GLY A 135 -7.73 -30.18 3.64
N LYS A 136 -7.52 -29.15 4.46
CA LYS A 136 -8.46 -28.72 5.48
C LYS A 136 -9.67 -28.04 4.84
N ARG A 137 -10.88 -28.39 5.28
CA ARG A 137 -12.10 -27.66 4.94
C ARG A 137 -12.35 -26.52 5.92
N GLY A 138 -12.78 -25.38 5.40
CA GLY A 138 -13.24 -24.24 6.18
C GLY A 138 -14.71 -24.39 6.61
N PRO A 139 -15.23 -23.44 7.40
CA PRO A 139 -16.62 -23.47 7.90
C PRO A 139 -17.69 -23.49 6.79
N SER A 140 -17.38 -22.93 5.61
CA SER A 140 -18.27 -22.92 4.45
C SER A 140 -18.16 -24.19 3.58
N GLY A 141 -17.47 -25.22 4.03
CA GLY A 141 -17.26 -26.47 3.29
C GLY A 141 -16.13 -26.43 2.25
N SER A 142 -15.70 -25.23 1.83
CA SER A 142 -14.61 -25.05 0.85
C SER A 142 -13.24 -25.34 1.46
N TYR A 143 -12.30 -25.83 0.64
CA TYR A 143 -10.92 -26.04 1.08
C TYR A 143 -10.18 -24.73 1.41
N ASP A 144 -9.52 -24.68 2.58
CA ASP A 144 -8.81 -23.51 3.11
C ASP A 144 -7.70 -23.03 2.16
N ILE A 145 -7.05 -23.95 1.44
CA ILE A 145 -6.01 -23.62 0.47
C ILE A 145 -6.52 -22.72 -0.67
N ASN A 146 -7.78 -22.84 -1.10
CA ASN A 146 -8.37 -21.97 -2.12
C ASN A 146 -8.55 -20.53 -1.59
N THR A 147 -8.96 -20.41 -0.33
CA THR A 147 -9.05 -19.13 0.38
C THR A 147 -7.67 -18.48 0.51
N LYS A 148 -6.65 -19.26 0.92
CA LYS A 148 -5.27 -18.78 1.02
C LYS A 148 -4.70 -18.36 -0.34
N ALA A 149 -4.96 -19.11 -1.39
CA ALA A 149 -4.56 -18.76 -2.75
C ALA A 149 -5.22 -17.44 -3.20
N SER A 150 -6.50 -17.23 -2.87
CA SER A 150 -7.22 -15.98 -3.14
C SER A 150 -6.61 -14.77 -2.40
N ILE A 151 -6.26 -14.94 -1.11
CA ILE A 151 -5.55 -13.92 -0.33
C ILE A 151 -4.16 -13.64 -0.94
N GLY A 152 -3.43 -14.70 -1.31
CA GLY A 152 -2.13 -14.60 -1.96
C GLY A 152 -2.19 -13.83 -3.27
N MET A 153 -3.21 -14.09 -4.09
CA MET A 153 -3.48 -13.39 -5.35
C MET A 153 -3.67 -11.89 -5.13
N ILE A 154 -4.50 -11.49 -4.17
CA ILE A 154 -4.73 -10.08 -3.81
C ILE A 154 -3.42 -9.44 -3.34
N HIS A 155 -2.71 -10.11 -2.44
CA HIS A 155 -1.48 -9.59 -1.83
C HIS A 155 -0.35 -9.43 -2.86
N ALA A 156 -0.22 -10.36 -3.80
CA ALA A 156 0.77 -10.34 -4.88
C ALA A 156 0.39 -9.41 -6.05
N GLY A 157 -0.76 -8.75 -5.98
CA GLY A 157 -1.23 -7.88 -7.07
C GLY A 157 -1.69 -8.62 -8.32
N MET A 158 -1.89 -9.93 -8.23
CA MET A 158 -2.33 -10.81 -9.30
C MET A 158 -3.85 -10.74 -9.47
N GLY A 159 -4.33 -10.97 -10.70
CA GLY A 159 -5.74 -11.28 -10.98
C GLY A 159 -5.92 -12.78 -11.21
N PRO A 160 -7.17 -13.28 -11.35
CA PRO A 160 -7.47 -14.70 -11.49
C PRO A 160 -6.61 -15.41 -12.55
N THR A 161 -6.56 -14.88 -13.77
CA THR A 161 -5.73 -15.42 -14.87
C THR A 161 -4.25 -15.53 -14.53
N HIS A 162 -3.70 -14.59 -13.75
CA HIS A 162 -2.29 -14.64 -13.37
C HIS A 162 -2.02 -15.76 -12.38
N LEU A 163 -2.93 -15.96 -11.41
CA LEU A 163 -2.81 -17.08 -10.48
C LEU A 163 -2.93 -18.41 -11.23
N GLN A 164 -3.89 -18.53 -12.14
CA GLN A 164 -4.06 -19.74 -12.97
C GLN A 164 -2.82 -20.05 -13.80
N ASN A 165 -2.25 -19.05 -14.48
CA ASN A 165 -1.00 -19.23 -15.25
C ASN A 165 0.16 -19.67 -14.35
N PHE A 166 0.28 -19.08 -13.15
CA PHE A 166 1.31 -19.48 -12.18
C PHE A 166 1.14 -20.93 -11.71
N LEU A 167 -0.10 -21.34 -11.41
CA LEU A 167 -0.40 -22.72 -11.00
C LEU A 167 -0.14 -23.72 -12.13
N ALA A 168 -0.53 -23.39 -13.36
CA ALA A 168 -0.27 -24.20 -14.55
C ALA A 168 1.23 -24.41 -14.77
N GLU A 169 2.04 -23.35 -14.65
CA GLU A 169 3.51 -23.44 -14.78
C GLU A 169 4.14 -24.30 -13.66
N CYS A 170 3.50 -24.36 -12.50
CA CYS A 170 3.92 -25.22 -11.40
C CYS A 170 3.43 -26.67 -11.54
N ASN A 171 2.66 -27.01 -12.59
CA ASN A 171 1.93 -28.26 -12.76
C ASN A 171 0.98 -28.56 -11.59
N LEU A 172 0.23 -27.53 -11.13
CA LEU A 172 -0.77 -27.62 -10.08
C LEU A 172 -2.19 -27.43 -10.67
N PRO A 173 -3.22 -28.04 -10.05
CA PRO A 173 -4.62 -27.79 -10.40
C PRO A 173 -4.95 -26.31 -10.42
N SER A 174 -5.78 -25.93 -11.39
CA SER A 174 -6.28 -24.57 -11.49
C SER A 174 -7.47 -24.35 -10.57
N ILE A 175 -7.64 -23.10 -10.12
CA ILE A 175 -8.88 -22.65 -9.46
C ILE A 175 -9.66 -21.83 -10.49
N THR A 176 -10.94 -22.14 -10.68
CA THR A 176 -11.79 -21.39 -11.62
C THR A 176 -11.89 -19.91 -11.24
N GLU A 177 -12.05 -19.05 -12.24
CA GLU A 177 -12.15 -17.60 -12.01
C GLU A 177 -13.39 -17.24 -11.19
N SER A 178 -14.51 -17.94 -11.40
CA SER A 178 -15.75 -17.78 -10.62
C SER A 178 -15.51 -18.05 -9.13
N THR A 179 -14.82 -19.15 -8.81
CA THR A 179 -14.46 -19.50 -7.43
C THR A 179 -13.55 -18.46 -6.80
N LEU A 180 -12.51 -18.00 -7.52
CA LEU A 180 -11.61 -16.95 -7.01
C LEU A 180 -12.36 -15.64 -6.73
N ARG A 181 -13.27 -15.22 -7.62
CA ARG A 181 -14.10 -14.02 -7.43
C ARG A 181 -15.07 -14.17 -6.26
N LYS A 182 -15.69 -15.35 -6.11
CA LYS A 182 -16.57 -15.67 -4.98
C LYS A 182 -15.79 -15.60 -3.66
N LYS A 183 -14.60 -16.20 -3.59
CA LYS A 183 -13.72 -16.15 -2.42
C LYS A 183 -13.26 -14.73 -2.11
N GLU A 184 -12.90 -13.94 -3.12
CA GLU A 184 -12.55 -12.52 -2.93
C GLU A 184 -13.70 -11.71 -2.33
N LYS A 185 -14.95 -11.99 -2.74
CA LYS A 185 -16.15 -11.36 -2.17
C LYS A 185 -16.39 -11.80 -0.72
N GLU A 186 -16.33 -13.11 -0.44
CA GLU A 186 -16.46 -13.67 0.92
C GLU A 186 -15.43 -13.08 1.89
N LEU A 187 -14.20 -12.87 1.42
CA LEU A 187 -13.09 -12.32 2.20
C LEU A 187 -13.19 -10.81 2.43
N SER A 188 -13.97 -10.08 1.64
CA SER A 188 -13.94 -8.62 1.62
C SER A 188 -14.28 -8.00 2.97
N GLY A 189 -15.36 -8.47 3.60
CA GLY A 189 -15.76 -7.99 4.93
C GLY A 189 -14.70 -8.27 6.00
N GLN A 190 -14.09 -9.46 5.98
CA GLN A 190 -13.04 -9.84 6.94
C GLN A 190 -11.79 -8.98 6.78
N ILE A 191 -11.31 -8.81 5.53
CA ILE A 191 -10.16 -7.96 5.21
C ILE A 191 -10.42 -6.52 5.67
N LYS A 192 -11.61 -5.98 5.37
CA LYS A 192 -12.01 -4.63 5.78
C LYS A 192 -12.00 -4.49 7.30
N ASN A 193 -12.60 -5.43 8.04
CA ASN A 193 -12.65 -5.40 9.51
C ASN A 193 -11.26 -5.42 10.15
N VAL A 194 -10.38 -6.33 9.71
CA VAL A 194 -8.99 -6.40 10.22
C VAL A 194 -8.22 -5.11 9.90
N THR A 195 -8.47 -4.52 8.73
CA THR A 195 -7.85 -3.24 8.34
C THR A 195 -8.31 -2.09 9.23
N ILE A 196 -9.62 -1.96 9.49
CA ILE A 196 -10.16 -0.93 10.38
C ILE A 196 -9.60 -1.09 11.79
N GLN A 197 -9.60 -2.31 12.35
CA GLN A 197 -8.99 -2.57 13.65
C GLN A 197 -7.51 -2.17 13.70
N SER A 198 -6.77 -2.39 12.62
CA SER A 198 -5.37 -1.98 12.51
C SER A 198 -5.20 -0.46 12.47
N CYS A 199 -6.09 0.25 11.77
CA CYS A 199 -6.14 1.72 11.78
C CYS A 199 -6.45 2.25 13.20
N ASN A 200 -7.44 1.69 13.89
CA ASN A 200 -7.80 2.12 15.24
C ASN A 200 -6.65 1.90 16.25
N MET A 201 -5.87 0.84 16.09
CA MET A 201 -4.64 0.66 16.88
C MET A 201 -3.58 1.72 16.55
N ALA A 202 -3.39 2.04 15.27
CA ALA A 202 -2.46 3.08 14.84
C ALA A 202 -2.87 4.48 15.34
N GLN A 203 -4.17 4.80 15.34
CA GLN A 203 -4.72 6.04 15.90
C GLN A 203 -4.38 6.20 17.38
N ARG A 204 -4.57 5.15 18.20
CA ARG A 204 -4.22 5.19 19.64
C ARG A 204 -2.73 5.39 19.86
N GLU A 205 -1.90 4.69 19.09
CA GLU A 205 -0.45 4.81 19.16
C GLU A 205 0.02 6.21 18.77
N GLU A 206 -0.50 6.76 17.67
CA GLU A 206 -0.21 8.13 17.23
C GLU A 206 -0.59 9.14 18.31
N LYS A 207 -1.79 9.02 18.88
CA LYS A 207 -2.27 9.89 19.97
C LYS A 207 -1.36 9.83 21.21
N SER A 208 -0.80 8.64 21.53
CA SER A 208 0.10 8.47 22.66
C SER A 208 1.49 9.09 22.44
N LEU A 209 1.93 9.21 21.19
CA LEU A 209 3.22 9.79 20.81
C LEU A 209 3.12 11.29 20.47
N SER A 210 1.91 11.78 20.20
CA SER A 210 1.64 13.17 19.85
C SER A 210 1.81 14.09 21.06
N THR A 211 2.49 15.21 20.87
CA THR A 211 2.72 16.19 21.94
C THR A 211 1.44 16.93 22.27
N ASN A 212 1.01 16.91 23.55
CA ASN A 212 -0.21 17.57 24.04
C ASN A 212 -1.51 17.18 23.28
N GLY A 213 -1.54 15.99 22.68
CA GLY A 213 -2.67 15.55 21.85
C GLY A 213 -2.79 16.30 20.51
N ASN A 214 -1.78 17.08 20.12
CA ASN A 214 -1.73 17.75 18.82
C ASN A 214 -1.30 16.75 17.74
N ILE A 215 -2.26 16.13 17.06
CA ILE A 215 -1.98 15.07 16.10
C ILE A 215 -1.63 15.68 14.74
N GLU A 216 -0.44 15.35 14.24
CA GLU A 216 -0.02 15.71 12.89
C GLU A 216 -0.11 14.50 11.96
N ALA A 217 -0.65 14.68 10.76
CA ALA A 217 -0.73 13.62 9.76
C ALA A 217 -0.47 14.12 8.34
N SER A 218 0.15 13.25 7.55
CA SER A 218 0.37 13.45 6.13
C SER A 218 -0.79 12.89 5.30
N PHE A 219 -1.19 13.62 4.25
CA PHE A 219 -2.32 13.28 3.41
C PHE A 219 -1.96 13.35 1.93
N ASP A 220 -2.39 12.35 1.16
CA ASP A 220 -2.22 12.33 -0.29
C ASP A 220 -3.28 11.43 -0.96
N GLY A 221 -3.65 11.80 -2.18
CA GLY A 221 -4.56 11.08 -3.06
C GLY A 221 -3.82 10.23 -4.10
N GLY A 222 -4.37 9.06 -4.43
CA GLY A 222 -3.87 8.18 -5.47
C GLY A 222 -4.97 7.78 -6.45
N TRP A 223 -4.62 7.71 -7.75
CA TRP A 223 -5.56 7.28 -8.79
C TRP A 223 -5.08 6.01 -9.50
N GLN A 224 -6.03 5.14 -9.82
CA GLN A 224 -5.77 3.84 -10.48
C GLN A 224 -5.56 3.95 -11.99
N LYS A 225 -5.87 5.10 -12.59
CA LYS A 225 -5.51 5.38 -13.98
C LYS A 225 -4.07 5.88 -14.03
N ARG A 226 -3.26 5.37 -14.96
CA ARG A 226 -1.98 6.01 -15.30
C ARG A 226 -2.28 7.39 -15.86
N GLY A 227 -1.95 8.45 -15.12
CA GLY A 227 -2.02 9.80 -15.65
C GLY A 227 -0.84 10.05 -16.58
N SER A 228 -1.11 10.48 -17.82
CA SER A 228 -0.35 11.60 -18.35
C SER A 228 -0.90 12.85 -17.66
N SER A 229 -0.07 13.88 -17.41
CA SER A 229 -0.42 15.09 -16.65
C SER A 229 -1.63 15.92 -17.17
N TRP A 230 -2.39 15.39 -18.13
CA TRP A 230 -3.48 16.04 -18.86
C TRP A 230 -4.83 15.32 -18.70
N ASN A 231 -4.88 14.10 -18.16
CA ASN A 231 -6.11 13.29 -18.12
C ASN A 231 -6.64 13.08 -16.70
N TYR A 232 -7.48 14.00 -16.24
CA TYR A 232 -8.15 13.98 -14.93
C TYR A 232 -9.49 13.22 -14.95
N ASN A 233 -9.51 12.01 -15.50
CA ASN A 233 -10.71 11.22 -15.74
C ASN A 233 -10.59 9.78 -15.20
N SER A 234 -9.97 9.63 -14.03
CA SER A 234 -9.92 8.33 -13.38
C SER A 234 -11.28 7.97 -12.78
N ASN A 235 -11.71 6.73 -12.99
CA ASN A 235 -12.97 6.23 -12.42
C ASN A 235 -12.86 5.95 -10.93
N THR A 236 -11.64 5.78 -10.41
CA THR A 236 -11.42 5.44 -9.00
C THR A 236 -10.23 6.19 -8.44
N GLY A 237 -10.39 6.73 -7.23
CA GLY A 237 -9.32 7.36 -6.46
C GLY A 237 -9.36 6.84 -5.03
N HIS A 238 -8.21 6.74 -4.38
CA HIS A 238 -8.08 6.44 -2.96
C HIS A 238 -7.30 7.55 -2.28
N ALA A 239 -7.44 7.73 -0.98
CA ALA A 239 -6.63 8.66 -0.21
C ALA A 239 -6.34 8.10 1.18
N THR A 240 -5.24 8.57 1.77
CA THR A 240 -4.81 8.12 3.10
C THR A 240 -4.33 9.26 3.97
N PHE A 241 -4.69 9.20 5.25
CA PHE A 241 -3.97 9.90 6.33
C PHE A 241 -2.95 8.96 6.95
N ILE A 242 -1.71 9.43 7.09
CA ILE A 242 -0.61 8.70 7.73
C ILE A 242 -0.04 9.56 8.84
N GLY A 243 -0.01 9.02 10.07
CA GLY A 243 0.48 9.72 11.24
C GLY A 243 1.96 10.08 11.12
N LYS A 244 2.31 11.30 11.54
CA LYS A 244 3.68 11.82 11.48
C LYS A 244 4.59 11.01 12.41
N GLU A 245 4.12 10.73 13.63
CA GLU A 245 4.93 10.12 14.66
C GLU A 245 5.07 8.61 14.47
N THR A 246 4.03 7.90 14.03
CA THR A 246 4.09 6.44 13.83
C THR A 246 4.47 6.04 12.40
N GLY A 247 4.16 6.87 11.39
CA GLY A 247 4.25 6.50 9.98
C GLY A 247 3.22 5.45 9.54
N LYS A 248 2.18 5.20 10.35
CA LYS A 248 1.11 4.23 10.13
C LYS A 248 -0.15 4.90 9.56
N VAL A 249 -0.96 4.16 8.80
CA VAL A 249 -2.20 4.69 8.19
C VAL A 249 -3.27 4.87 9.27
N LEU A 250 -3.66 6.10 9.56
CA LEU A 250 -4.68 6.41 10.57
C LEU A 250 -6.09 6.21 10.03
N SER A 251 -6.30 6.61 8.77
CA SER A 251 -7.57 6.46 8.06
C SER A 251 -7.33 6.47 6.56
N PHE A 252 -8.23 5.84 5.81
CA PHE A 252 -8.17 5.77 4.36
C PHE A 252 -9.56 5.67 3.76
N ASP A 253 -9.68 6.06 2.50
CA ASP A 253 -10.95 5.98 1.77
C ASP A 253 -10.75 5.67 0.29
N LEU A 254 -11.84 5.26 -0.35
CA LEU A 254 -11.92 4.94 -1.77
C LEU A 254 -13.18 5.57 -2.36
N ARG A 255 -12.99 6.28 -3.48
CA ARG A 255 -14.06 6.77 -4.35
C ARG A 255 -14.05 6.03 -5.67
N SER A 256 -15.24 5.68 -6.13
CA SER A 256 -15.46 4.96 -7.38
C SER A 256 -16.71 5.48 -8.08
N LYS A 257 -16.54 5.78 -9.37
CA LYS A 257 -17.59 6.24 -10.30
C LYS A 257 -18.32 5.08 -10.97
N THR A 258 -17.88 3.85 -10.73
CA THR A 258 -18.35 2.68 -11.45
C THR A 258 -18.71 1.57 -10.47
N CYS A 259 -19.69 0.76 -10.87
CA CYS A 259 -20.01 -0.51 -10.24
C CYS A 259 -20.44 -1.48 -11.33
N LYS A 260 -19.82 -2.67 -11.37
CA LYS A 260 -20.07 -3.65 -12.45
C LYS A 260 -21.51 -4.15 -12.46
N ILE A 261 -22.13 -4.32 -11.29
CA ILE A 261 -23.54 -4.76 -11.18
C ILE A 261 -24.46 -3.66 -11.70
N CYS A 262 -24.25 -2.40 -11.27
CA CYS A 262 -25.01 -1.26 -11.80
C CYS A 262 -24.86 -1.12 -13.32
N GLU A 263 -23.62 -1.11 -13.83
CA GLU A 263 -23.33 -0.96 -15.26
C GLU A 263 -23.97 -2.08 -16.09
N PHE A 264 -23.92 -3.33 -15.60
CA PHE A 264 -24.53 -4.47 -16.28
C PHE A 264 -26.03 -4.29 -16.49
N HIS A 265 -26.78 -3.97 -15.43
CA HIS A 265 -28.24 -3.80 -15.52
C HIS A 265 -28.62 -2.51 -16.25
N GLN A 266 -27.87 -1.42 -16.07
CA GLN A 266 -28.08 -0.17 -16.81
C GLN A 266 -27.91 -0.36 -18.32
N ASN A 267 -26.86 -1.09 -18.75
CA ASN A 267 -26.62 -1.38 -20.17
C ASN A 267 -27.74 -2.23 -20.77
N LYS A 268 -28.36 -3.11 -19.97
CA LYS A 268 -29.52 -3.92 -20.38
C LYS A 268 -30.86 -3.20 -20.24
N LYS A 269 -30.89 -1.98 -19.68
CA LYS A 269 -32.11 -1.22 -19.35
C LYS A 269 -33.03 -1.99 -18.38
N GLU A 270 -32.43 -2.73 -17.45
CA GLU A 270 -33.11 -3.50 -16.40
C GLU A 270 -33.04 -2.76 -15.06
N THR A 271 -33.93 -3.12 -14.13
CA THR A 271 -33.85 -2.67 -12.75
C THR A 271 -32.62 -3.26 -12.06
N VAL A 272 -31.82 -2.41 -11.43
CA VAL A 272 -30.65 -2.85 -10.67
C VAL A 272 -31.13 -3.54 -9.39
N PRO A 273 -30.76 -4.81 -9.14
CA PRO A 273 -31.11 -5.51 -7.90
C PRO A 273 -30.37 -4.91 -6.70
N GLU A 274 -30.87 -5.18 -5.49
CA GLU A 274 -30.16 -4.83 -4.26
C GLU A 274 -28.81 -5.56 -4.21
N HIS A 275 -27.74 -4.81 -3.95
CA HIS A 275 -26.39 -5.35 -3.88
C HIS A 275 -25.45 -4.41 -3.12
N GLU A 276 -24.27 -4.89 -2.75
CA GLU A 276 -23.18 -4.06 -2.25
C GLU A 276 -22.64 -3.18 -3.39
N CYS A 277 -23.20 -1.98 -3.53
CA CYS A 277 -22.83 -1.05 -4.57
C CYS A 277 -21.45 -0.45 -4.32
N HIS A 278 -20.61 -0.47 -5.35
CA HIS A 278 -19.28 0.16 -5.32
C HIS A 278 -19.23 1.51 -6.04
N LEU A 279 -20.37 2.00 -6.52
CA LEU A 279 -20.50 3.36 -7.05
C LEU A 279 -20.86 4.25 -5.87
N ASN A 280 -19.87 5.02 -5.39
CA ASN A 280 -20.02 5.94 -4.26
C ASN A 280 -19.59 7.37 -4.61
N TRP A 281 -19.31 7.65 -5.88
CA TRP A 281 -18.88 8.96 -6.33
C TRP A 281 -19.53 9.37 -7.65
N HIS A 282 -20.23 10.51 -7.63
CA HIS A 282 -20.92 11.07 -8.79
C HIS A 282 -20.22 12.32 -9.37
N GLY A 283 -19.24 12.87 -8.64
CA GLY A 283 -18.53 14.09 -9.01
C GLY A 283 -17.42 13.90 -10.05
N SER A 284 -16.60 14.95 -10.20
CA SER A 284 -15.42 14.91 -11.06
C SER A 284 -14.28 14.13 -10.39
N SER A 285 -13.37 13.53 -11.15
CA SER A 285 -12.23 12.81 -10.58
C SER A 285 -11.30 13.73 -9.77
N LYS A 286 -11.26 15.03 -10.11
CA LYS A 286 -10.47 16.06 -9.40
C LYS A 286 -10.99 16.34 -8.00
N SER A 287 -12.29 16.18 -7.76
CA SER A 287 -12.91 16.48 -6.46
C SER A 287 -12.94 15.29 -5.50
N MET A 288 -12.51 14.09 -5.95
CA MET A 288 -12.44 12.90 -5.11
C MET A 288 -11.48 13.08 -3.94
N GLU A 289 -10.31 13.70 -4.16
CA GLU A 289 -9.29 13.84 -3.11
C GLU A 289 -9.80 14.68 -1.95
N ALA A 290 -10.29 15.89 -2.24
CA ALA A 290 -10.80 16.79 -1.21
C ALA A 290 -12.01 16.21 -0.47
N ASP A 291 -12.88 15.45 -1.16
CA ASP A 291 -13.99 14.74 -0.53
C ASP A 291 -13.52 13.61 0.41
N MET A 292 -12.56 12.80 -0.04
CA MET A 292 -11.98 11.75 0.80
C MET A 292 -11.21 12.33 1.99
N ALA A 293 -10.55 13.49 1.84
CA ALA A 293 -9.88 14.20 2.93
C ALA A 293 -10.87 14.55 4.04
N VAL A 294 -11.98 15.19 3.69
CA VAL A 294 -13.05 15.54 4.64
C VAL A 294 -13.67 14.29 5.27
N ALA A 295 -14.02 13.29 4.47
CA ALA A 295 -14.64 12.06 4.97
C ALA A 295 -13.73 11.25 5.90
N THR A 296 -12.41 11.23 5.65
CA THR A 296 -11.45 10.56 6.54
C THR A 296 -11.15 11.39 7.79
N ALA A 297 -11.10 12.71 7.68
CA ALA A 297 -10.93 13.60 8.83
C ALA A 297 -12.12 13.53 9.79
N HIS A 298 -13.37 13.46 9.30
CA HIS A 298 -14.54 13.26 10.15
C HIS A 298 -14.47 11.93 10.89
N ARG A 299 -14.15 10.83 10.19
CA ARG A 299 -13.97 9.53 10.85
C ARG A 299 -12.89 9.56 11.93
N LEU A 300 -11.77 10.22 11.66
CA LEU A 300 -10.71 10.40 12.65
C LEU A 300 -11.18 11.18 13.86
N LYS A 301 -11.98 12.23 13.67
CA LYS A 301 -12.60 12.99 14.76
C LYS A 301 -13.58 12.14 15.56
N ASP A 302 -14.43 11.37 14.90
CA ASP A 302 -15.40 10.45 15.52
C ASP A 302 -14.68 9.33 16.32
N ASP A 303 -13.50 8.90 15.86
CA ASP A 303 -12.63 7.94 16.53
C ASP A 303 -11.75 8.58 17.65
N GLU A 304 -12.03 9.83 18.06
CA GLU A 304 -11.25 10.61 19.04
C GLU A 304 -9.77 10.82 18.67
N CYS A 305 -9.46 10.86 17.38
CA CYS A 305 -8.14 11.04 16.76
C CYS A 305 -8.15 12.25 15.81
N GLU A 306 -8.76 13.37 16.22
CA GLU A 306 -8.86 14.59 15.40
C GLU A 306 -7.48 15.11 14.98
N ILE A 307 -7.30 15.33 13.69
CA ILE A 307 -6.04 15.85 13.13
C ILE A 307 -6.00 17.36 13.30
N ASN A 308 -4.90 17.88 13.84
CA ASN A 308 -4.69 19.31 14.05
C ASN A 308 -3.78 19.91 12.98
N VAL A 309 -2.80 19.14 12.49
CA VAL A 309 -1.87 19.59 11.45
C VAL A 309 -1.85 18.61 10.29
N ILE A 310 -2.13 19.10 9.08
CA ILE A 310 -2.04 18.33 7.86
C ILE A 310 -0.77 18.66 7.07
N HIS A 311 -0.01 17.64 6.71
CA HIS A 311 1.10 17.75 5.76
C HIS A 311 0.55 17.33 4.40
N ALA A 312 0.42 18.27 3.48
CA ALA A 312 -0.20 18.00 2.18
C ALA A 312 0.46 18.82 1.07
N ASP A 313 0.21 18.37 -0.14
CA ASP A 313 0.57 19.10 -1.34
C ASP A 313 -0.12 20.46 -1.38
N ASN A 314 0.35 21.34 -2.27
CA ASN A 314 -0.21 22.68 -2.39
C ASN A 314 -1.53 22.72 -3.19
N ASP A 315 -2.33 21.65 -3.13
CA ASP A 315 -3.69 21.64 -3.68
C ASP A 315 -4.60 22.47 -2.77
N ALA A 316 -4.93 23.67 -3.25
CA ALA A 316 -5.78 24.61 -2.52
C ALA A 316 -7.18 24.04 -2.25
N SER A 317 -7.67 23.10 -3.06
CA SER A 317 -9.04 22.60 -2.94
C SER A 317 -9.23 21.68 -1.72
N THR A 318 -8.26 20.82 -1.43
CA THR A 318 -8.28 19.95 -0.23
C THR A 318 -8.17 20.77 1.04
N THR A 319 -7.22 21.71 1.08
CA THR A 319 -7.00 22.57 2.25
C THR A 319 -8.21 23.44 2.56
N ALA A 320 -8.76 24.13 1.55
CA ALA A 320 -9.90 25.02 1.75
C ALA A 320 -11.14 24.28 2.30
N ARG A 321 -11.38 23.04 1.86
CA ARG A 321 -12.51 22.25 2.39
C ARG A 321 -12.30 21.83 3.83
N LEU A 322 -11.09 21.41 4.20
CA LEU A 322 -10.77 21.05 5.58
C LEU A 322 -10.85 22.26 6.52
N GLU A 323 -10.40 23.44 6.08
CA GLU A 323 -10.53 24.68 6.85
C GLU A 323 -11.98 25.05 7.11
N VAL A 324 -12.86 24.92 6.11
CA VAL A 324 -14.30 25.22 6.28
C VAL A 324 -14.98 24.27 7.28
N GLU A 325 -14.68 22.98 7.22
CA GLU A 325 -15.36 21.95 8.03
C GLU A 325 -14.81 21.86 9.47
N PHE A 326 -13.50 22.10 9.66
CA PHE A 326 -12.84 21.88 10.95
C PHE A 326 -12.33 23.16 11.61
N GLY A 327 -12.18 24.27 10.86
CA GLY A 327 -11.81 25.62 11.35
C GLY A 327 -10.37 25.77 11.87
N ASN A 328 -9.83 24.75 12.53
CA ASN A 328 -8.62 24.81 13.33
C ASN A 328 -7.47 23.96 12.76
N ILE A 329 -7.65 23.34 11.59
CA ILE A 329 -6.62 22.51 10.96
C ILE A 329 -5.55 23.42 10.36
N GLN A 330 -4.32 23.29 10.85
CA GLN A 330 -3.15 23.94 10.29
C GLN A 330 -2.58 23.11 9.13
N LYS A 331 -2.07 23.78 8.09
CA LYS A 331 -1.39 23.12 6.99
C LYS A 331 0.11 23.39 7.01
N LYS A 332 0.89 22.34 6.80
CA LYS A 332 2.31 22.41 6.47
C LYS A 332 2.53 22.05 5.00
N ASP A 333 3.24 22.91 4.28
CA ASP A 333 3.59 22.70 2.87
C ASP A 333 4.55 21.50 2.75
N ASP A 334 4.28 20.60 1.80
CA ASP A 334 5.19 19.49 1.52
C ASP A 334 6.54 19.96 0.92
N GLN A 335 7.64 19.53 1.54
CA GLN A 335 8.99 19.88 1.12
C GLN A 335 9.34 19.47 -0.32
N ASN A 336 8.82 18.33 -0.80
CA ASN A 336 9.10 17.85 -2.16
C ASN A 336 8.36 18.72 -3.17
N HIS A 337 7.14 19.17 -2.84
CA HIS A 337 6.35 20.10 -3.65
C HIS A 337 6.98 21.49 -3.72
N VAL A 338 7.50 22.02 -2.60
CA VAL A 338 8.26 23.28 -2.62
C VAL A 338 9.46 23.17 -3.55
N LYS A 339 10.25 22.09 -3.41
CA LYS A 339 11.40 21.81 -4.29
C LYS A 339 11.00 21.69 -5.76
N LYS A 340 9.90 21.00 -6.07
CA LYS A 340 9.38 20.81 -7.44
C LYS A 340 8.88 22.13 -8.05
N GLY A 341 8.24 22.98 -7.25
CA GLY A 341 7.83 24.33 -7.66
C GLY A 341 9.02 25.22 -8.01
N LEU A 342 10.07 25.21 -7.18
CA LEU A 342 11.33 25.89 -7.46
C LEU A 342 12.00 25.35 -8.73
N SER A 343 12.10 24.02 -8.87
CA SER A 343 12.69 23.37 -10.05
C SER A 343 11.95 23.75 -11.34
N THR A 344 10.61 23.80 -11.31
CA THR A 344 9.76 24.21 -12.44
C THR A 344 9.98 25.68 -12.79
N SER A 345 10.10 26.55 -11.79
CA SER A 345 10.38 27.98 -11.99
C SER A 345 11.74 28.19 -12.66
N LEU A 346 12.79 27.51 -12.15
CA LEU A 346 14.13 27.54 -12.75
C LEU A 346 14.14 26.97 -14.17
N TYR A 347 13.40 25.89 -14.43
CA TYR A 347 13.27 25.34 -15.78
C TYR A 347 12.62 26.35 -16.74
N ASN A 348 11.58 27.06 -16.32
CA ASN A 348 10.94 28.08 -17.16
C ASN A 348 11.87 29.27 -17.44
N ILE A 349 12.62 29.75 -16.44
CA ILE A 349 13.64 30.80 -16.63
C ILE A 349 14.71 30.30 -17.62
N SER A 350 15.12 29.03 -17.53
CA SER A 350 16.18 28.48 -18.40
C SER A 350 15.86 28.53 -19.89
N LYS A 351 14.58 28.57 -20.26
CA LYS A 351 14.14 28.71 -21.67
C LYS A 351 14.61 30.04 -22.27
N SER A 352 14.72 31.09 -21.46
CA SER A 352 15.10 32.43 -21.90
C SER A 352 16.58 32.75 -21.68
N TYR A 353 17.27 32.04 -20.77
CA TYR A 353 18.65 32.36 -20.38
C TYR A 353 19.59 31.15 -20.53
N LYS A 354 20.55 31.28 -21.47
CA LYS A 354 21.55 30.23 -21.78
C LYS A 354 22.40 29.83 -20.57
N GLU A 355 22.69 30.76 -19.66
CA GLU A 355 23.47 30.52 -18.44
C GLU A 355 22.83 29.47 -17.52
N LEU A 356 21.50 29.32 -17.59
CA LEU A 356 20.71 28.38 -16.78
C LEU A 356 20.32 27.11 -17.56
N GLN A 357 20.74 26.95 -18.82
CA GLN A 357 20.41 25.76 -19.62
C GLN A 357 21.09 24.49 -19.07
N LYS A 358 22.32 24.63 -18.51
CA LYS A 358 23.07 23.52 -17.90
C LYS A 358 22.35 22.98 -16.67
N ASP A 359 22.22 21.65 -16.58
CA ASP A 359 21.49 21.02 -15.48
C ASP A 359 22.19 21.23 -14.14
N GLU A 360 23.52 21.16 -14.12
CA GLU A 360 24.34 21.34 -12.92
C GLU A 360 24.12 22.73 -12.29
N THR A 361 23.95 23.77 -13.12
CA THR A 361 23.69 25.14 -12.68
C THR A 361 22.28 25.27 -12.09
N LYS A 362 21.26 24.67 -12.72
CA LYS A 362 19.90 24.61 -12.18
C LYS A 362 19.86 23.89 -10.83
N GLN A 363 20.50 22.71 -10.75
CA GLN A 363 20.56 21.91 -9.53
C GLN A 363 21.34 22.62 -8.41
N TYR A 364 22.38 23.39 -8.75
CA TYR A 364 23.11 24.19 -7.78
C TYR A 364 22.23 25.30 -7.20
N ILE A 365 21.58 26.10 -8.04
CA ILE A 365 20.70 27.17 -7.59
C ILE A 365 19.55 26.60 -6.76
N LEU A 366 18.92 25.52 -7.23
CA LEU A 366 17.87 24.81 -6.48
C LEU A 366 18.35 24.38 -5.09
N ARG A 367 19.58 23.84 -4.98
CA ARG A 367 20.18 23.49 -3.68
C ARG A 367 20.39 24.71 -2.79
N CYS A 368 20.85 25.85 -3.34
CA CYS A 368 21.00 27.08 -2.56
C CYS A 368 19.66 27.52 -1.95
N PHE A 369 18.57 27.49 -2.71
CA PHE A 369 17.22 27.79 -2.19
C PHE A 369 16.82 26.80 -1.08
N MET A 370 16.97 25.49 -1.33
CA MET A 370 16.56 24.49 -0.34
C MET A 370 17.42 24.52 0.93
N TYR A 371 18.70 24.86 0.84
CA TYR A 371 19.57 25.01 2.02
C TYR A 371 19.23 26.27 2.81
N ALA A 372 18.92 27.39 2.15
CA ALA A 372 18.44 28.58 2.84
C ALA A 372 17.13 28.31 3.60
N ILE A 373 16.22 27.53 3.00
CA ILE A 373 14.94 27.18 3.64
C ILE A 373 15.13 26.17 4.79
N LYS A 374 15.91 25.11 4.58
CA LYS A 374 16.08 24.04 5.59
C LYS A 374 17.06 24.36 6.71
N GLY A 375 17.93 25.35 6.49
CA GLY A 375 18.97 25.74 7.43
C GLY A 375 18.62 26.93 8.30
N GLY A 376 17.44 27.55 8.13
CA GLY A 376 16.97 28.61 9.01
C GLY A 376 16.16 28.04 10.18
N ASP A 377 16.40 28.54 11.39
CA ASP A 377 15.65 28.11 12.58
C ASP A 377 14.33 28.87 12.73
N ASN A 378 14.25 30.06 12.12
CA ASN A 378 13.07 30.92 12.11
C ASN A 378 12.89 31.61 10.75
N GLU A 379 11.77 32.34 10.62
CA GLU A 379 11.40 33.05 9.41
C GLU A 379 12.47 34.04 8.94
N ASP A 380 13.14 34.74 9.85
CA ASP A 380 14.14 35.76 9.52
C ASP A 380 15.45 35.13 9.02
N ASP A 381 15.85 33.99 9.58
CA ASP A 381 17.00 33.23 9.08
C ASP A 381 16.77 32.76 7.63
N ILE A 382 15.55 32.32 7.32
CA ILE A 382 15.16 31.92 5.96
C ILE A 382 15.23 33.14 5.03
N LYS A 383 14.71 34.30 5.44
CA LYS A 383 14.77 35.54 4.64
C LYS A 383 16.21 35.93 4.35
N ILE A 384 17.05 35.96 5.37
CA ILE A 384 18.48 36.30 5.26
C ILE A 384 19.17 35.30 4.33
N GLY A 385 18.94 33.99 4.52
CA GLY A 385 19.48 32.94 3.67
C GLY A 385 19.10 33.11 2.20
N LEU A 386 17.82 33.38 1.91
CA LEU A 386 17.30 33.59 0.55
C LEU A 386 17.88 34.85 -0.09
N GLN A 387 17.98 35.97 0.64
CA GLN A 387 18.54 37.23 0.16
C GLN A 387 20.02 37.13 -0.21
N ARG A 388 20.76 36.19 0.39
CA ARG A 388 22.19 35.94 0.09
C ARG A 388 22.41 35.20 -1.23
N ILE A 389 21.41 34.46 -1.74
CA ILE A 389 21.58 33.56 -2.90
C ILE A 389 21.98 34.32 -4.16
N VAL A 390 21.20 35.33 -4.55
CA VAL A 390 21.42 36.04 -5.82
C VAL A 390 22.72 36.85 -5.82
N PRO A 391 23.02 37.67 -4.79
CA PRO A 391 24.32 38.33 -4.71
C PRO A 391 25.49 37.33 -4.83
N HIS A 392 25.41 36.21 -4.10
CA HIS A 392 26.44 35.18 -4.12
C HIS A 392 26.66 34.61 -5.51
N ILE A 393 25.63 34.14 -6.22
CA ILE A 393 25.83 33.50 -7.55
C ILE A 393 26.28 34.48 -8.65
N PHE A 394 26.12 35.79 -8.43
CA PHE A 394 26.60 36.87 -9.30
C PHE A 394 27.94 37.47 -8.84
N GLY A 395 28.60 36.88 -7.84
CA GLY A 395 29.95 37.27 -7.43
C GLY A 395 30.05 38.32 -6.32
N SER A 396 28.92 38.76 -5.76
CA SER A 396 28.91 39.62 -4.57
C SER A 396 28.82 38.77 -3.29
N HIS A 397 29.92 38.77 -2.53
CA HIS A 397 30.03 38.00 -1.29
C HIS A 397 29.91 38.86 -0.02
N GLU A 398 29.44 40.11 -0.12
CA GLU A 398 29.31 41.04 1.01
C GLU A 398 28.49 40.45 2.16
N ASN A 399 27.40 39.75 1.82
CA ASN A 399 26.46 39.15 2.78
C ASN A 399 26.82 37.70 3.14
N CYS A 400 27.99 37.19 2.73
CA CYS A 400 28.40 35.79 2.94
C CYS A 400 29.34 35.60 4.15
N LYS A 401 29.57 36.63 4.97
CA LYS A 401 30.55 36.56 6.08
C LYS A 401 30.20 35.47 7.10
N ASP A 402 28.92 35.39 7.46
CA ASP A 402 28.40 34.44 8.44
C ASP A 402 27.78 33.21 7.74
N ALA A 403 28.23 32.89 6.53
CA ALA A 403 27.71 31.77 5.76
C ALA A 403 28.74 30.64 5.68
N ASP A 404 28.56 29.60 6.49
CA ASP A 404 29.48 28.45 6.60
C ASP A 404 29.72 27.71 5.28
N TRP A 405 28.80 27.84 4.33
CA TRP A 405 28.86 27.21 3.02
C TRP A 405 29.64 28.03 1.98
N CYS A 406 29.98 29.29 2.27
CA CYS A 406 30.70 30.18 1.37
C CYS A 406 32.17 30.33 1.79
N SER A 407 33.07 29.65 1.07
CA SER A 407 34.51 29.70 1.37
C SER A 407 35.24 30.92 0.79
N TYR A 408 34.53 31.90 0.21
CA TYR A 408 35.15 33.07 -0.44
C TYR A 408 36.00 33.86 0.56
N HIS A 409 35.45 34.20 1.72
CA HIS A 409 36.18 34.95 2.77
C HIS A 409 37.33 34.18 3.40
N GLN A 410 37.37 32.85 3.25
CA GLN A 410 38.48 32.01 3.74
C GLN A 410 39.66 32.02 2.76
N ASN A 411 39.41 32.01 1.44
CA ASN A 411 40.45 32.06 0.41
C ASN A 411 39.91 32.63 -0.91
N PRO A 412 39.92 33.97 -1.09
CA PRO A 412 39.36 34.61 -2.28
C PRO A 412 40.07 34.20 -3.58
N GLU A 413 41.39 34.03 -3.55
CA GLU A 413 42.21 33.74 -4.74
C GLU A 413 41.93 32.35 -5.33
N LYS A 414 41.55 31.38 -4.49
CA LYS A 414 41.25 30.00 -4.92
C LYS A 414 39.75 29.72 -5.03
N PHE A 415 38.90 30.70 -4.73
CA PHE A 415 37.46 30.51 -4.74
C PHE A 415 36.96 30.27 -6.16
N MET A 416 36.31 29.13 -6.37
CA MET A 416 35.66 28.79 -7.64
C MET A 416 34.29 28.16 -7.40
N TYR A 417 33.34 28.54 -8.23
CA TYR A 417 32.00 27.96 -8.21
C TYR A 417 32.01 26.56 -8.83
N LYS A 418 32.00 25.51 -8.00
CA LYS A 418 32.06 24.11 -8.48
C LYS A 418 30.96 23.74 -9.49
N SER A 419 29.82 24.40 -9.45
CA SER A 419 28.63 24.05 -10.25
C SER A 419 28.12 25.19 -11.16
N LEU A 420 28.83 26.32 -11.23
CA LEU A 420 28.55 27.37 -12.21
C LEU A 420 29.47 27.23 -13.44
N PRO A 421 29.04 27.75 -14.60
CA PRO A 421 29.83 27.64 -15.82
C PRO A 421 31.25 28.20 -15.66
N ASN A 422 32.25 27.39 -15.99
CA ASN A 422 33.68 27.75 -15.95
C ASN A 422 34.19 28.19 -14.58
N GLY A 423 33.51 27.81 -13.48
CA GLY A 423 33.91 28.22 -12.13
C GLY A 423 33.69 29.70 -11.84
N LYS A 424 32.94 30.42 -12.70
CA LYS A 424 32.77 31.88 -12.68
C LYS A 424 31.34 32.27 -12.27
N PRO A 425 31.15 33.49 -11.72
CA PRO A 425 29.82 34.01 -11.42
C PRO A 425 28.99 34.20 -12.70
N LEU A 426 27.67 34.18 -12.53
CA LEU A 426 26.71 34.51 -13.58
C LEU A 426 26.81 36.01 -13.95
N LYS A 427 26.41 36.37 -15.17
CA LYS A 427 26.63 37.72 -15.71
C LYS A 427 25.38 38.39 -16.30
N SER A 428 24.38 37.62 -16.69
CA SER A 428 23.16 38.18 -17.29
C SER A 428 22.36 39.00 -16.27
N GLU A 429 22.26 40.31 -16.47
CA GLU A 429 21.46 41.19 -15.60
C GLU A 429 19.97 40.83 -15.66
N GLY A 430 19.46 40.42 -16.83
CA GLY A 430 18.09 39.92 -16.96
C GLY A 430 17.83 38.67 -16.11
N LEU A 431 18.77 37.72 -16.10
CA LEU A 431 18.66 36.53 -15.24
C LEU A 431 18.70 36.90 -13.75
N LYS A 432 19.50 37.89 -13.38
CA LYS A 432 19.60 38.40 -12.01
C LYS A 432 18.26 38.96 -11.54
N VAL A 433 17.57 39.73 -12.38
CA VAL A 433 16.22 40.25 -12.08
C VAL A 433 15.23 39.10 -11.88
N GLU A 434 15.20 38.11 -12.78
CA GLU A 434 14.30 36.95 -12.67
C GLU A 434 14.55 36.13 -11.40
N LEU A 435 15.82 35.89 -11.04
CA LEU A 435 16.16 35.16 -9.81
C LEU A 435 15.85 35.97 -8.55
N ASN A 436 16.01 37.30 -8.58
CA ASN A 436 15.56 38.16 -7.49
C ASN A 436 14.04 38.13 -7.34
N ASN A 437 13.28 38.17 -8.43
CA ASN A 437 11.82 38.01 -8.38
C ASN A 437 11.41 36.68 -7.74
N LEU A 438 12.14 35.60 -8.05
CA LEU A 438 11.94 34.30 -7.40
C LEU A 438 12.28 34.34 -5.90
N VAL A 439 13.38 34.98 -5.49
CA VAL A 439 13.72 35.19 -4.08
C VAL A 439 12.63 35.98 -3.36
N THR A 440 12.17 37.11 -3.91
CA THR A 440 11.09 37.92 -3.34
C THR A 440 9.80 37.11 -3.18
N LYS A 441 9.46 36.27 -4.16
CA LYS A 441 8.30 35.36 -4.07
C LYS A 441 8.43 34.34 -2.95
N MET A 442 9.64 33.82 -2.70
CA MET A 442 9.88 32.87 -1.61
C MET A 442 9.91 33.56 -0.24
N ILE A 443 10.49 34.76 -0.16
CA ILE A 443 10.44 35.62 1.04
C ILE A 443 8.99 35.97 1.40
N GLY A 444 8.14 36.28 0.42
CA GLY A 444 6.72 36.52 0.68
C GLY A 444 5.96 35.32 1.25
N ARG A 445 6.58 34.13 1.25
CA ARG A 445 6.05 32.88 1.81
C ARG A 445 6.90 32.32 2.95
N SER A 446 7.86 33.08 3.49
CA SER A 446 8.82 32.59 4.50
C SER A 446 8.14 31.93 5.71
N ASN A 447 7.00 32.47 6.16
CA ASN A 447 6.24 31.90 7.26
C ASN A 447 5.81 30.44 6.99
N SER A 448 5.32 30.11 5.78
CA SER A 448 4.92 28.74 5.44
C SER A 448 6.12 27.82 5.13
N LEU A 449 7.30 28.40 4.88
CA LEU A 449 8.54 27.66 4.60
C LEU A 449 9.32 27.31 5.88
N ASN A 450 8.99 27.92 7.02
CA ASN A 450 9.68 27.73 8.28
C ASN A 450 9.42 26.35 8.91
N ASP A 451 8.26 25.75 8.65
CA ASP A 451 7.85 24.47 9.22
C ASP A 451 7.22 23.58 8.14
N LEU A 452 8.07 23.05 7.27
CA LEU A 452 7.66 22.21 6.15
C LEU A 452 7.27 20.81 6.61
N GLY A 453 6.18 20.30 6.01
CA GLY A 453 5.72 18.93 6.18
C GLY A 453 6.35 17.98 5.17
N SER A 454 5.94 16.71 5.22
CA SER A 454 6.40 15.68 4.29
C SER A 454 5.33 14.65 3.97
N THR A 455 4.94 14.53 2.69
CA THR A 455 4.01 13.49 2.18
C THR A 455 4.73 12.22 1.69
N GLN A 456 6.04 12.11 1.93
CA GLN A 456 6.88 10.98 1.49
C GLN A 456 6.33 9.60 1.93
N SER A 457 5.71 9.53 3.12
CA SER A 457 5.07 8.32 3.62
C SER A 457 3.87 7.91 2.75
N ASN A 458 3.07 8.88 2.29
CA ASN A 458 1.96 8.63 1.38
C ASN A 458 2.44 8.28 -0.02
N GLU A 459 3.49 8.93 -0.54
CA GLU A 459 4.09 8.54 -1.82
C GLU A 459 4.54 7.07 -1.80
N SER A 460 5.23 6.66 -0.72
CA SER A 460 5.64 5.27 -0.49
C SER A 460 4.42 4.33 -0.41
N PHE A 461 3.35 4.75 0.28
CA PHE A 461 2.12 3.99 0.36
C PHE A 461 1.42 3.86 -1.01
N ASN A 462 1.35 4.93 -1.79
CA ASN A 462 0.76 4.95 -3.12
C ASN A 462 1.53 4.04 -4.09
N GLN A 463 2.85 3.95 -3.96
CA GLN A 463 3.66 2.95 -4.65
C GLN A 463 3.27 1.52 -4.21
N LEU A 464 3.12 1.27 -2.90
CA LEU A 464 2.69 -0.03 -2.38
C LEU A 464 1.30 -0.43 -2.92
N VAL A 465 0.35 0.50 -2.95
CA VAL A 465 -0.96 0.27 -3.57
C VAL A 465 -0.80 -0.09 -5.04
N SER A 466 0.11 0.56 -5.77
CA SER A 466 0.34 0.25 -7.19
C SER A 466 0.94 -1.14 -7.44
N VAL A 467 1.59 -1.75 -6.45
CA VAL A 467 2.04 -3.15 -6.52
C VAL A 467 0.85 -4.11 -6.36
N LYS A 468 -0.10 -3.81 -5.46
CA LYS A 468 -1.27 -4.66 -5.20
C LYS A 468 -2.42 -4.43 -6.16
N ALA A 469 -2.55 -3.22 -6.67
CA ALA A 469 -3.47 -2.81 -7.72
C ALA A 469 -2.69 -2.12 -8.85
N PRO A 470 -1.98 -2.90 -9.71
CA PRO A 470 -1.28 -2.32 -10.85
C PRO A 470 -2.21 -1.49 -11.74
N LYS A 471 -1.79 -0.26 -12.05
CA LYS A 471 -2.54 0.68 -12.92
C LYS A 471 -2.72 0.20 -14.36
N SER A 472 -2.03 -0.88 -14.76
CA SER A 472 -2.23 -1.57 -16.04
C SER A 472 -3.46 -2.49 -16.05
N ARG A 473 -4.13 -2.66 -14.89
CA ARG A 473 -5.26 -3.56 -14.71
C ARG A 473 -6.44 -2.81 -14.09
N HIS A 474 -7.64 -3.27 -14.40
CA HIS A 474 -8.86 -2.68 -13.87
C HIS A 474 -9.43 -3.53 -12.72
N TYR A 475 -9.26 -3.06 -11.50
CA TYR A 475 -9.88 -3.65 -10.29
C TYR A 475 -11.07 -2.85 -9.76
N GLY A 476 -11.36 -1.70 -10.38
CA GLY A 476 -12.52 -0.86 -10.05
C GLY A 476 -13.87 -1.54 -10.32
N GLY A 477 -14.93 -0.94 -9.79
CA GLY A 477 -16.30 -1.43 -9.96
C GLY A 477 -16.66 -2.72 -9.22
N SER A 478 -15.76 -3.25 -8.38
CA SER A 478 -15.95 -4.42 -7.53
C SER A 478 -15.20 -4.25 -6.21
N CYS A 479 -15.46 -5.11 -5.22
CA CYS A 479 -14.76 -5.15 -3.94
C CYS A 479 -13.25 -5.42 -4.07
N SER A 480 -12.76 -5.88 -5.25
CA SER A 480 -11.36 -6.18 -5.49
C SER A 480 -10.41 -4.99 -5.24
N LEU A 481 -10.78 -3.79 -5.68
CA LEU A 481 -9.94 -2.60 -5.44
C LEU A 481 -9.85 -2.26 -3.96
N GLN A 482 -10.98 -2.33 -3.24
CA GLN A 482 -11.02 -2.12 -1.79
C GLN A 482 -10.18 -3.17 -1.06
N ASN A 483 -10.29 -4.44 -1.43
CA ASN A 483 -9.50 -5.52 -0.83
C ASN A 483 -7.99 -5.32 -1.03
N ARG A 484 -7.58 -4.86 -2.21
CA ARG A 484 -6.17 -4.56 -2.53
C ARG A 484 -5.65 -3.34 -1.77
N LEU A 485 -6.46 -2.29 -1.65
CA LEU A 485 -6.16 -1.12 -0.83
C LEU A 485 -5.99 -1.51 0.64
N SER A 486 -6.94 -2.27 1.19
CA SER A 486 -6.86 -2.84 2.53
C SER A 486 -5.63 -3.70 2.73
N ALA A 487 -5.28 -4.57 1.76
CA ALA A 487 -4.05 -5.35 1.82
C ALA A 487 -2.78 -4.48 1.82
N ALA A 488 -2.78 -3.33 1.16
CA ALA A 488 -1.68 -2.37 1.18
C ALA A 488 -1.58 -1.68 2.55
N VAL A 489 -2.71 -1.28 3.15
CA VAL A 489 -2.76 -0.75 4.52
C VAL A 489 -2.18 -1.77 5.49
N LEU A 490 -2.67 -3.01 5.49
CA LEU A 490 -2.20 -4.07 6.38
C LEU A 490 -0.69 -4.35 6.23
N GLN A 491 -0.16 -4.30 5.01
CA GLN A 491 1.28 -4.45 4.80
C GLN A 491 2.07 -3.26 5.37
N LYS A 492 1.63 -2.02 5.11
CA LYS A 492 2.27 -0.81 5.65
C LYS A 492 2.34 -0.82 7.18
N MET A 493 1.29 -1.35 7.85
CA MET A 493 1.28 -1.51 9.30
C MET A 493 2.34 -2.48 9.81
N LYS A 494 2.49 -3.63 9.14
CA LYS A 494 3.41 -4.69 9.55
C LYS A 494 4.86 -4.32 9.32
N ASP A 495 5.16 -3.69 8.20
CA ASP A 495 6.52 -3.24 7.89
C ASP A 495 7.04 -2.32 9.01
N MET A 496 6.17 -1.48 9.59
CA MET A 496 6.51 -0.59 10.72
C MET A 496 6.57 -1.30 12.09
N ALA A 497 5.95 -2.47 12.27
CA ALA A 497 6.08 -3.25 13.51
C ALA A 497 7.40 -4.05 13.56
N THR A 498 8.06 -4.27 12.41
CA THR A 498 9.33 -5.00 12.30
C THR A 498 10.58 -4.12 12.38
N TYR A 499 10.43 -2.79 12.43
CA TYR A 499 11.54 -1.87 12.68
C TYR A 499 11.45 -1.34 14.12
N PRO A 500 12.27 -1.83 15.06
CA PRO A 500 12.54 -1.05 16.26
C PRO A 500 13.22 0.25 15.82
N ARG A 501 12.70 1.39 16.28
CA ARG A 501 13.37 2.68 16.15
C ARG A 501 14.61 2.72 17.03
#